data_AF-A0A923QTT4-F1
#
_entry.id   AF-A0A923QTT4-F1
#
_cell.length_a   1.000
_cell.length_b   1.000
_cell.length_c   1.000
_cell.angle_alpha   90.00
_cell.angle_beta   90.00
_cell.angle_gamma   90.00
#
_symmetry.space_group_name_H-M   'P 1'
#
loop_
_entity.id
_entity.type
_entity.pdbx_description
1 polymer ?
#
loop_
_entity_poly.entity_id
_entity_poly.type
_entity_poly.pdbx_seq_one_letter_code
_entity_poly.pdbx_strand_id
1 'polypeptide(L)'
;MKTTKALLMSLTIATLSFAAFGCNDNEDVARSESFKQQEIQHGTYVSTRCFKNGATLTGVLTDVYSTGDVTLNADGTASVRYRNFSDNTCTTEKDASDYSFTETSVQLIGGVSVLKLKHDAVISWYIPFALSDEGYSFDVDATDGHSGPYLVQPTENDVKDFGLNAGQGVSFKHQ
;
A
#
# COMPACT_ATOMS: atom_id res chain seq x y z
N MET A 1 6.29 -77.77 -36.24
CA MET A 1 7.25 -76.90 -35.52
C MET A 1 7.28 -75.52 -36.18
N LYS A 2 7.14 -74.46 -35.36
CA LYS A 2 7.62 -73.06 -35.50
C LYS A 2 7.46 -72.36 -36.88
N THR A 3 6.53 -71.41 -37.05
CA THR A 3 6.69 -69.92 -36.91
C THR A 3 8.00 -69.39 -37.53
N THR A 4 8.00 -68.38 -38.41
CA THR A 4 7.79 -66.97 -38.03
C THR A 4 7.66 -66.03 -39.26
N LYS A 5 6.55 -65.26 -39.24
CA LYS A 5 6.30 -63.83 -39.57
C LYS A 5 7.11 -63.10 -40.67
N ALA A 6 6.32 -62.50 -41.57
CA ALA A 6 6.69 -61.46 -42.52
C ALA A 6 6.84 -60.08 -41.85
N LEU A 7 7.82 -59.31 -42.34
CA LEU A 7 8.08 -57.93 -41.99
C LEU A 7 7.51 -57.05 -43.12
N LEU A 8 6.47 -56.26 -42.85
CA LEU A 8 6.03 -55.18 -43.74
C LEU A 8 6.28 -53.83 -43.05
N MET A 9 7.13 -53.02 -43.67
CA MET A 9 7.36 -51.61 -43.36
C MET A 9 6.07 -50.81 -43.62
N SER A 10 5.60 -50.07 -42.62
CA SER A 10 4.53 -49.07 -42.78
C SER A 10 5.12 -47.68 -42.60
N LEU A 11 4.95 -46.85 -43.63
CA LEU A 11 5.34 -45.45 -43.71
C LEU A 11 4.36 -44.61 -42.88
N THR A 12 4.80 -44.06 -41.74
CA THR A 12 3.98 -43.13 -40.95
C THR A 12 4.23 -41.70 -41.42
N ILE A 13 3.21 -41.09 -42.01
CA ILE A 13 3.16 -39.65 -42.30
C ILE A 13 2.97 -38.92 -40.96
N ALA A 14 3.99 -38.17 -40.54
CA ALA A 14 3.89 -37.31 -39.36
C ALA A 14 3.10 -36.04 -39.72
N THR A 15 1.84 -35.98 -39.32
CA THR A 15 1.08 -34.73 -39.27
C THR A 15 1.58 -33.89 -38.09
N LEU A 16 2.22 -32.76 -38.40
CA LEU A 16 2.52 -31.70 -37.44
C LEU A 16 1.20 -31.06 -37.00
N SER A 17 0.71 -31.45 -35.83
CA SER A 17 -0.32 -30.70 -35.11
C SER A 17 0.35 -29.49 -34.47
N PHE A 18 0.09 -28.29 -34.98
CA PHE A 18 0.32 -27.07 -34.22
C PHE A 18 -0.67 -27.08 -33.04
N ALA A 19 -0.20 -27.49 -31.87
CA ALA A 19 -0.88 -27.14 -30.64
C ALA A 19 -0.79 -25.62 -30.51
N ALA A 20 -1.91 -24.94 -30.72
CA ALA A 20 -2.10 -23.60 -30.21
C ALA A 20 -1.83 -23.69 -28.70
N PHE A 21 -0.73 -23.10 -28.25
CA PHE A 21 -0.58 -22.74 -26.86
C PHE A 21 -1.66 -21.69 -26.59
N GLY A 22 -2.84 -22.16 -26.19
CA GLY A 22 -3.80 -21.30 -25.53
C GLY A 22 -3.09 -20.73 -24.31
N CYS A 23 -2.90 -19.41 -24.31
CA CYS A 23 -2.64 -18.67 -23.10
C CYS A 23 -3.72 -19.10 -22.11
N ASN A 24 -3.33 -19.83 -21.07
CA ASN A 24 -4.25 -20.18 -20.01
C ASN A 24 -4.40 -18.91 -19.19
N ASP A 25 -5.59 -18.31 -19.25
CA ASP A 25 -6.00 -17.08 -18.54
C ASP A 25 -5.92 -17.21 -17.00
N ASN A 26 -5.43 -18.34 -16.48
CA ASN A 26 -5.34 -18.65 -15.07
C ASN A 26 -4.16 -17.98 -14.35
N GLU A 27 -3.11 -17.53 -15.05
CA GLU A 27 -2.04 -16.75 -14.39
C GLU A 27 -2.45 -15.30 -14.12
N ASP A 28 -3.29 -14.71 -14.99
CA ASP A 28 -3.85 -13.37 -14.75
C ASP A 28 -4.93 -13.38 -13.66
N VAL A 29 -5.76 -14.44 -13.59
CA VAL A 29 -6.71 -14.63 -12.49
C VAL A 29 -5.99 -14.93 -11.18
N ALA A 30 -4.90 -15.72 -11.18
CA ALA A 30 -4.10 -15.95 -9.98
C ALA A 30 -3.42 -14.66 -9.48
N ARG A 31 -2.96 -13.80 -10.39
CA ARG A 31 -2.47 -12.46 -10.01
C ARG A 31 -3.59 -11.59 -9.47
N SER A 32 -4.77 -11.58 -10.10
CA SER A 32 -5.93 -10.80 -9.63
C SER A 32 -6.49 -11.30 -8.29
N GLU A 33 -6.44 -12.61 -7.99
CA GLU A 33 -6.86 -13.19 -6.72
C GLU A 33 -5.77 -13.10 -5.62
N SER A 34 -4.49 -13.02 -5.99
CA SER A 34 -3.41 -12.72 -5.04
C SER A 34 -3.37 -11.25 -4.61
N PHE A 35 -4.06 -10.37 -5.35
CA PHE A 35 -4.48 -9.02 -4.91
C PHE A 35 -5.75 -9.07 -4.04
N LYS A 36 -6.04 -10.19 -3.37
CA LYS A 36 -6.90 -10.22 -2.18
C LYS A 36 -6.51 -9.03 -1.32
N GLN A 37 -7.48 -8.13 -1.14
CA GLN A 37 -7.45 -6.97 -0.25
C GLN A 37 -6.49 -7.26 0.91
N GLN A 38 -5.27 -6.70 0.84
CA GLN A 38 -4.24 -6.95 1.84
C GLN A 38 -4.86 -6.63 3.20
N GLU A 39 -5.01 -7.67 4.03
CA GLU A 39 -5.66 -7.53 5.33
C GLU A 39 -4.70 -6.75 6.22
N ILE A 40 -4.97 -5.46 6.37
CA ILE A 40 -4.12 -4.57 7.15
C ILE A 40 -4.01 -5.09 8.57
N GLN A 41 -2.79 -5.19 9.10
CA GLN A 41 -2.60 -5.70 10.45
C GLN A 41 -3.11 -4.64 11.45
N HIS A 42 -3.92 -5.07 12.41
CA HIS A 42 -4.34 -4.23 13.51
C HIS A 42 -3.17 -3.96 14.48
N GLY A 43 -3.21 -2.82 15.15
CA GLY A 43 -2.18 -2.41 16.10
C GLY A 43 -1.75 -0.96 15.92
N THR A 44 -0.67 -0.59 16.62
CA THR A 44 -0.14 0.77 16.58
C THR A 44 1.09 0.84 15.70
N TYR A 45 1.13 1.86 14.87
CA TYR A 45 2.18 2.18 13.94
C TYR A 45 2.77 3.53 14.29
N VAL A 46 4.09 3.58 14.45
CA VAL A 46 4.79 4.79 14.91
C VAL A 46 5.72 5.29 13.83
N SER A 47 5.70 6.59 13.57
CA SER A 47 6.62 7.23 12.65
C SER A 47 8.07 6.98 13.05
N THR A 48 8.89 6.54 12.10
CA THR A 48 10.30 6.23 12.32
C THR A 48 11.19 7.46 12.51
N ARG A 49 10.71 8.65 12.14
CA ARG A 49 11.45 9.91 12.21
C ARG A 49 10.51 11.12 12.28
N CYS A 50 11.09 12.27 12.65
CA CYS A 50 10.44 13.58 12.53
C CYS A 50 10.18 13.93 11.06
N PHE A 51 9.05 14.59 10.78
CA PHE A 51 8.67 14.94 9.40
C PHE A 51 7.89 16.24 9.32
N LYS A 52 7.92 16.89 8.16
CA LYS A 52 7.13 18.10 7.91
C LYS A 52 5.67 17.71 7.64
N ASN A 53 4.74 18.14 8.50
CA ASN A 53 3.36 17.64 8.50
C ASN A 53 2.44 18.46 7.60
N GLY A 54 2.22 17.96 6.37
CA GLY A 54 1.34 18.58 5.37
C GLY A 54 -0.11 18.73 5.81
N ALA A 55 -0.63 17.84 6.67
CA ALA A 55 -2.03 17.90 7.12
C ALA A 55 -2.31 19.08 8.05
N THR A 56 -1.28 19.64 8.68
CA THR A 56 -1.39 20.83 9.54
C THR A 56 -1.11 22.15 8.82
N LEU A 57 -0.66 22.11 7.56
CA LEU A 57 -0.25 23.31 6.81
C LEU A 57 -1.41 24.10 6.21
N THR A 58 -2.66 23.64 6.31
CA THR A 58 -3.82 24.43 5.86
C THR A 58 -4.02 25.64 6.78
N GLY A 59 -3.47 26.80 6.38
CA GLY A 59 -3.66 28.09 7.06
C GLY A 59 -2.57 28.48 8.06
N VAL A 60 -1.53 27.67 8.24
CA VAL A 60 -0.39 27.97 9.13
C VAL A 60 0.78 28.47 8.30
N LEU A 61 1.23 29.71 8.55
CA LEU A 61 2.30 30.37 7.80
C LEU A 61 3.72 29.91 8.17
N THR A 62 3.83 28.92 9.05
CA THR A 62 5.10 28.37 9.52
C THR A 62 5.09 26.87 9.35
N ASP A 63 6.24 26.32 8.97
CA ASP A 63 6.43 24.87 8.92
C ASP A 63 6.10 24.25 10.29
N VAL A 64 5.30 23.18 10.24
CA VAL A 64 5.00 22.33 11.38
C VAL A 64 5.65 20.99 11.13
N TYR A 65 6.39 20.52 12.12
CA TYR A 65 7.02 19.20 12.10
C TYR A 65 6.29 18.28 13.07
N SER A 66 6.24 16.98 12.80
CA SER A 66 5.52 16.03 13.64
C SER A 66 6.26 14.72 13.81
N THR A 67 5.92 14.04 14.91
CA THR A 67 5.93 12.57 14.99
C THR A 67 4.49 12.10 15.03
N GLY A 68 4.22 10.89 14.55
CA GLY A 68 2.87 10.37 14.42
C GLY A 68 2.71 8.96 14.95
N ASP A 69 1.55 8.69 15.52
CA ASP A 69 1.09 7.38 15.94
C ASP A 69 -0.25 7.09 15.24
N VAL A 70 -0.36 5.96 14.53
CA VAL A 70 -1.60 5.49 13.88
C VAL A 70 -1.99 4.17 14.52
N THR A 71 -3.16 4.09 15.12
CA THR A 71 -3.69 2.84 15.68
C THR A 71 -4.88 2.37 14.86
N LEU A 72 -4.80 1.15 14.35
CA LEU A 72 -5.86 0.46 13.63
C LEU A 72 -6.48 -0.58 14.55
N ASN A 73 -7.78 -0.46 14.80
CA ASN A 73 -8.50 -1.33 15.72
C ASN A 73 -9.19 -2.47 14.97
N ALA A 74 -9.32 -3.61 15.63
CA ALA A 74 -9.98 -4.80 15.07
C ALA A 74 -11.47 -4.61 14.78
N ASP A 75 -12.10 -3.56 15.33
CA ASP A 75 -13.49 -3.21 15.08
C ASP A 75 -13.69 -2.34 13.82
N GLY A 76 -12.61 -2.06 13.08
CA GLY A 76 -12.63 -1.24 11.87
C GLY A 76 -12.60 0.27 12.13
N THR A 77 -12.29 0.71 13.36
CA THR A 77 -12.02 2.10 13.69
C THR A 77 -10.52 2.39 13.69
N ALA A 78 -10.14 3.67 13.70
CA ALA A 78 -8.74 4.08 13.86
C ALA A 78 -8.60 5.34 14.71
N SER A 79 -7.42 5.52 15.30
CA SER A 79 -7.02 6.79 15.89
C SER A 79 -5.67 7.22 15.33
N VAL A 80 -5.51 8.51 15.10
CA VAL A 80 -4.23 9.11 14.69
C VAL A 80 -3.89 10.23 15.66
N ARG A 81 -2.66 10.21 16.17
CA ARG A 81 -2.11 11.26 17.01
C ARG A 81 -0.88 11.85 16.32
N TYR A 82 -0.86 13.16 16.15
CA TYR A 82 0.34 13.91 15.80
C TYR A 82 0.81 14.69 17.01
N ARG A 83 2.08 14.51 17.40
CA ARG A 83 2.80 15.46 18.25
C ARG A 83 3.47 16.46 17.33
N ASN A 84 3.21 17.75 17.50
CA ASN A 84 3.67 18.80 16.61
C ASN A 84 4.79 19.63 17.25
N PHE A 85 5.73 20.08 16.42
CA PHE A 85 6.98 20.69 16.82
C PHE A 85 7.28 21.90 15.93
N SER A 86 8.01 22.87 16.48
CA SER A 86 8.53 24.02 15.72
C SER A 86 9.80 23.74 14.94
N ASP A 87 10.47 22.61 15.20
CA ASP A 87 11.78 22.29 14.67
C ASP A 87 11.78 20.92 13.98
N ASN A 88 12.61 20.79 12.95
CA ASN A 88 12.76 19.57 12.15
C ASN A 88 13.47 18.42 12.88
N THR A 89 13.94 18.65 14.11
CA THR A 89 14.49 17.61 14.98
C THR A 89 13.46 17.07 15.97
N CYS A 90 12.24 17.61 15.98
CA CYS A 90 11.15 17.26 16.90
C CYS A 90 11.59 17.29 18.38
N THR A 91 12.25 18.36 18.79
CA THR A 91 12.73 18.54 20.18
C THR A 91 11.90 19.52 20.99
N THR A 92 11.27 20.49 20.33
CA THR A 92 10.43 21.52 20.95
C THR A 92 8.96 21.28 20.61
N GLU A 93 8.27 20.49 21.45
CA GLU A 93 6.84 20.21 21.26
C GLU A 93 6.03 21.50 21.46
N LYS A 94 5.09 21.74 20.56
CA LYS A 94 4.14 22.86 20.60
C LYS A 94 2.79 22.41 21.12
N ASP A 95 2.25 21.38 20.48
CA ASP A 95 0.93 20.85 20.75
C ASP A 95 0.82 19.40 20.26
N ALA A 96 -0.33 18.80 20.51
CA ALA A 96 -0.70 17.52 19.94
C ALA A 96 -2.10 17.63 19.33
N SER A 97 -2.30 16.91 18.24
CA SER A 97 -3.58 16.79 17.53
C SER A 97 -4.01 15.34 17.50
N ASP A 98 -5.20 15.05 18.03
CA ASP A 98 -5.79 13.73 18.07
C ASP A 98 -6.99 13.65 17.13
N TYR A 99 -7.04 12.60 16.32
CA TYR A 99 -8.10 12.33 15.35
C TYR A 99 -8.63 10.92 15.56
N SER A 100 -9.96 10.78 15.61
CA SER A 100 -10.64 9.49 15.65
C SER A 100 -11.36 9.25 14.34
N PHE A 101 -11.35 8.01 13.84
CA PHE A 101 -11.99 7.61 12.61
C PHE A 101 -12.94 6.45 12.91
N THR A 102 -14.14 6.52 12.36
CA THR A 102 -15.22 5.58 12.62
C THR A 102 -15.23 4.40 11.66
N GLU A 103 -14.44 4.48 10.58
CA GLU A 103 -14.39 3.46 9.55
C GLU A 103 -13.01 3.45 8.86
N THR A 104 -12.45 2.26 8.70
CA THR A 104 -11.22 1.99 7.95
C THR A 104 -11.49 1.05 6.79
N SER A 105 -10.94 1.34 5.61
CA SER A 105 -11.00 0.44 4.46
C SER A 105 -9.74 0.52 3.61
N VAL A 106 -9.40 -0.58 2.94
CA VAL A 106 -8.30 -0.64 1.99
C VAL A 106 -8.84 -0.55 0.56
N GLN A 107 -8.22 0.30 -0.26
CA GLN A 107 -8.52 0.51 -1.67
C GLN A 107 -7.28 0.29 -2.52
N LEU A 108 -7.46 -0.05 -3.80
CA LEU A 108 -6.38 -0.12 -4.78
C LEU A 108 -6.52 1.03 -5.77
N ILE A 109 -5.46 1.82 -5.93
CA ILE A 109 -5.40 2.96 -6.86
C ILE A 109 -4.11 2.83 -7.65
N GLY A 110 -4.19 2.59 -8.96
CA GLY A 110 -2.99 2.42 -9.80
C GLY A 110 -2.08 1.24 -9.38
N GLY A 111 -2.65 0.21 -8.75
CA GLY A 111 -1.88 -0.91 -8.18
C GLY A 111 -1.25 -0.64 -6.80
N VAL A 112 -1.45 0.54 -6.23
CA VAL A 112 -1.00 0.91 -4.88
C VAL A 112 -2.13 0.71 -3.87
N SER A 113 -1.81 0.07 -2.75
CA SER A 113 -2.73 -0.07 -1.62
C SER A 113 -2.86 1.26 -0.86
N VAL A 114 -4.09 1.72 -0.66
CA VAL A 114 -4.42 2.99 0.01
C VAL A 114 -5.38 2.72 1.16
N LEU A 115 -4.95 3.07 2.37
CA LEU A 115 -5.78 3.02 3.57
C LEU A 115 -6.64 4.28 3.61
N LYS A 116 -7.95 4.10 3.56
CA LYS A 116 -8.94 5.14 3.79
C LYS A 116 -9.38 5.10 5.24
N LEU A 117 -9.16 6.20 5.96
CA LEU A 117 -9.71 6.46 7.29
C LEU A 117 -10.83 7.49 7.15
N LYS A 118 -12.01 7.20 7.66
CA LYS A 118 -13.17 8.09 7.52
C LYS A 118 -13.67 8.55 8.89
N HIS A 119 -13.87 9.86 8.99
CA HIS A 119 -14.51 10.51 10.12
C HIS A 119 -15.81 11.13 9.62
N ASP A 120 -16.91 10.42 9.90
CA ASP A 120 -18.27 10.73 9.44
C ASP A 120 -18.37 10.90 7.91
N ALA A 121 -19.36 11.65 7.42
CA ALA A 121 -19.60 11.87 6.00
C ALA A 121 -18.70 12.97 5.38
N VAL A 122 -17.85 13.62 6.17
CA VAL A 122 -17.22 14.90 5.79
C VAL A 122 -15.72 14.76 5.60
N ILE A 123 -15.04 14.00 6.45
CA ILE A 123 -13.57 13.94 6.45
C ILE A 123 -13.14 12.52 6.09
N SER A 124 -12.26 12.41 5.11
CA SER A 124 -11.58 11.15 4.79
C SER A 124 -10.10 11.43 4.60
N TRP A 125 -9.27 10.59 5.21
CA TRP A 125 -7.84 10.56 5.01
C TRP A 125 -7.50 9.35 4.17
N TYR A 126 -6.64 9.56 3.18
CA TYR A 126 -6.12 8.49 2.33
C TYR A 126 -4.61 8.42 2.54
N ILE A 127 -4.13 7.26 2.94
CA ILE A 127 -2.73 7.03 3.28
C ILE A 127 -2.26 5.84 2.45
N PRO A 128 -1.40 6.04 1.44
CA PRO A 128 -0.84 4.92 0.72
C PRO A 128 0.08 4.11 1.64
N PHE A 129 0.06 2.79 1.48
CA PHE A 129 0.85 1.88 2.31
C PHE A 129 1.44 0.74 1.48
N ALA A 130 2.59 0.24 1.93
CA ALA A 130 3.26 -0.91 1.37
C ALA A 130 3.47 -1.96 2.46
N LEU A 131 3.39 -3.22 2.07
CA LEU A 131 3.87 -4.33 2.89
C LEU A 131 5.34 -4.57 2.55
N SER A 132 6.20 -4.56 3.57
CA SER A 132 7.60 -4.96 3.46
C SER A 132 7.85 -6.23 4.26
N ASP A 133 9.02 -6.85 4.07
CA ASP A 133 9.45 -8.00 4.88
C ASP A 133 9.59 -7.65 6.38
N GLU A 134 9.70 -6.37 6.72
CA GLU A 134 9.74 -5.85 8.09
C GLU A 134 8.35 -5.46 8.65
N GLY A 135 7.27 -5.75 7.91
CA GLY A 135 5.90 -5.41 8.26
C GLY A 135 5.32 -4.27 7.41
N TYR A 136 4.16 -3.78 7.83
CA TYR A 136 3.48 -2.66 7.16
C TYR A 136 4.24 -1.35 7.36
N SER A 137 4.44 -0.63 6.26
CA SER A 137 4.95 0.75 6.26
C SER A 137 3.97 1.66 5.53
N PHE A 138 3.48 2.68 6.23
CA PHE A 138 2.88 3.84 5.59
C PHE A 138 4.01 4.71 5.08
N ASP A 139 4.01 5.09 3.81
CA ASP A 139 4.90 6.13 3.31
C ASP A 139 4.06 7.35 2.96
N VAL A 140 4.26 8.41 3.72
CA VAL A 140 3.40 9.59 3.62
C VAL A 140 4.06 10.69 2.78
N ASP A 141 5.24 10.44 2.18
CA ASP A 141 6.02 11.43 1.42
C ASP A 141 6.98 10.77 0.43
N ALA A 142 6.59 10.70 -0.84
CA ALA A 142 7.45 10.14 -1.88
C ALA A 142 8.31 11.19 -2.63
N THR A 143 7.94 12.49 -2.62
CA THR A 143 8.49 13.43 -3.63
C THR A 143 8.42 14.93 -3.36
N ASP A 144 7.58 15.45 -2.47
CA ASP A 144 7.32 16.91 -2.38
C ASP A 144 7.81 17.58 -1.07
N GLY A 145 8.40 16.80 -0.16
CA GLY A 145 8.93 17.29 1.10
C GLY A 145 7.85 17.59 2.15
N HIS A 146 6.62 17.13 1.91
CA HIS A 146 5.52 17.17 2.86
C HIS A 146 5.02 15.77 3.11
N SER A 147 4.99 15.38 4.39
CA SER A 147 4.40 14.11 4.79
C SER A 147 3.00 14.34 5.36
N GLY A 148 1.99 13.64 4.86
CA GLY A 148 0.62 13.73 5.38
C GLY A 148 -0.42 12.98 4.53
N PRO A 149 -1.55 12.57 5.14
CA PRO A 149 -2.65 11.94 4.39
C PRO A 149 -3.14 12.85 3.27
N TYR A 150 -3.58 12.26 2.16
CA TYR A 150 -4.41 13.00 1.21
C TYR A 150 -5.78 13.24 1.84
N LEU A 151 -6.28 14.48 1.72
CA LEU A 151 -7.60 14.88 2.24
C LEU A 151 -8.71 14.70 1.20
N VAL A 152 -8.33 14.42 -0.04
CA VAL A 152 -9.20 14.04 -1.16
C VAL A 152 -8.70 12.70 -1.67
N GLN A 153 -9.59 11.89 -2.24
CA GLN A 153 -9.18 10.63 -2.83
C GLN A 153 -8.10 10.86 -3.89
N PRO A 154 -6.90 10.27 -3.73
CA PRO A 154 -5.83 10.47 -4.67
C PRO A 154 -6.11 9.72 -5.98
N THR A 155 -5.56 10.23 -7.08
CA THR A 155 -5.58 9.59 -8.39
C THR A 155 -4.39 8.63 -8.53
N GLU A 156 -4.40 7.80 -9.57
CA GLU A 156 -3.25 6.96 -9.92
C GLU A 156 -1.97 7.78 -10.12
N ASN A 157 -2.06 8.98 -10.71
CA ASN A 157 -0.90 9.85 -10.86
C ASN A 157 -0.36 10.40 -9.54
N ASP A 158 -1.22 10.54 -8.53
CA ASP A 158 -0.80 11.04 -7.21
C ASP A 158 -0.04 9.97 -6.43
N VAL A 159 -0.35 8.69 -6.66
CA VAL A 159 0.24 7.55 -5.92
C VAL A 159 1.27 6.75 -6.71
N LYS A 160 1.46 6.97 -8.02
CA LYS A 160 2.36 6.15 -8.87
C LYS A 160 3.82 6.12 -8.39
N ASP A 161 4.27 7.17 -7.71
CA ASP A 161 5.65 7.30 -7.23
C ASP A 161 5.81 6.71 -5.81
N PHE A 162 4.71 6.33 -5.17
CA PHE A 162 4.70 5.67 -3.87
C PHE A 162 5.41 4.30 -3.96
N GLY A 163 6.34 4.04 -3.04
CA GLY A 163 7.09 2.79 -2.98
C GLY A 163 8.23 2.66 -3.99
N LEU A 164 8.29 3.48 -5.05
CA LEU A 164 9.44 3.55 -5.95
C LEU A 164 10.67 4.22 -5.30
N ASN A 165 10.41 5.11 -4.33
CA ASN A 165 11.42 5.73 -3.46
C ASN A 165 11.37 5.17 -2.04
N ALA A 166 10.92 3.92 -1.85
CA ALA A 166 10.83 3.28 -0.54
C ALA A 166 12.18 3.42 0.22
N GLY A 167 12.17 4.18 1.32
CA GLY A 167 13.36 4.53 2.11
C GLY A 167 13.72 6.02 2.10
N GLN A 168 13.15 6.83 1.21
CA GLN A 168 13.30 8.29 1.25
C GLN A 168 12.18 8.99 2.02
N GLY A 169 11.00 8.38 2.13
CA GLY A 169 9.83 8.89 2.84
C GLY A 169 9.75 8.55 4.32
N VAL A 170 8.65 8.96 4.96
CA VAL A 170 8.42 8.71 6.40
C VAL A 170 7.69 7.39 6.54
N SER A 171 8.41 6.36 7.00
CA SER A 171 7.80 5.08 7.33
C SER A 171 7.19 5.11 8.73
N PHE A 172 6.02 4.51 8.88
CA PHE A 172 5.44 4.17 10.17
C PHE A 172 5.54 2.66 10.37
N LYS A 173 6.15 2.21 11.46
CA LYS A 173 6.39 0.78 11.74
C LYS A 173 5.49 0.28 12.86
N HIS A 174 5.01 -0.95 12.70
CA HIS A 174 4.24 -1.67 13.72
C HIS A 174 5.06 -1.81 15.01
N GLN A 175 4.40 -1.66 16.16
CA GLN A 175 4.98 -1.83 17.51
C GLN A 175 4.38 -3.04 18.21
#